data_AF-A0AAW9EEE9-F1
#
_entry.id   AF-A0AAW9EEE9-F1
#
_cell.length_a   1.000
_cell.length_b   1.000
_cell.length_c   1.000
_cell.angle_alpha   90.00
_cell.angle_beta   90.00
_cell.angle_gamma   90.00
#
_symmetry.space_group_name_H-M   'P 1'
#
loop_
_entity.id
_entity.type
_entity.pdbx_description
1 polymer ?
#
loop_
_entity_poly.entity_id
_entity_poly.type
_entity_poly.pdbx_seq_one_letter_code
_entity_poly.pdbx_strand_id
1 'polypeptide(L)' 'GEDWISLDMHGKRPKAVTLRTAPHPGFPTDMQAQFSLLNLVADGAGMITETIFENRFMHIPELIRMGAHAEIESNTV' A
#
# COMPACT_ATOMS: atom_id res chain seq x y z
N GLY A 1 -1.22 2.48 -23.68
CA GLY A 1 -1.39 1.96 -25.05
C GLY A 1 -1.42 0.45 -25.00
N GLU A 2 -1.19 -0.22 -26.13
CA GLU A 2 -1.15 -1.69 -26.19
C GLU A 2 0.04 -2.29 -25.41
N ASP A 3 1.11 -1.51 -25.22
CA ASP A 3 2.39 -1.94 -24.63
C ASP A 3 2.99 -0.92 -23.65
N TRP A 4 2.26 0.15 -23.32
CA TRP A 4 2.73 1.23 -22.44
C TRP A 4 1.67 1.70 -21.44
N ILE A 5 2.14 2.23 -20.32
CA ILE A 5 1.31 2.84 -19.28
C ILE A 5 1.78 4.29 -19.08
N SER A 6 0.84 5.24 -19.07
CA SER A 6 1.07 6.62 -18.63
C SER A 6 0.08 6.94 -17.53
N LEU A 7 0.54 7.63 -16.50
CA LEU A 7 -0.26 8.03 -15.36
C LEU A 7 0.08 9.48 -15.03
N ASP A 8 -0.94 10.31 -14.92
CA ASP A 8 -0.83 11.70 -14.48
C ASP A 8 -1.78 11.93 -13.30
N MET A 9 -1.22 12.38 -12.18
CA MET A 9 -1.99 12.74 -10.98
C MET A 9 -2.63 14.14 -11.09
N HIS A 10 -2.34 14.89 -12.16
CA HIS A 10 -2.81 16.25 -12.40
C HIS A 10 -2.51 17.20 -11.22
N GLY A 11 -1.34 17.02 -10.59
CA GLY A 11 -0.92 17.77 -9.40
C GLY A 11 -1.73 17.51 -8.13
N LYS A 12 -2.62 16.51 -8.14
CA LYS A 12 -3.46 16.16 -6.99
C LYS A 12 -2.74 15.14 -6.09
N ARG A 13 -3.04 15.21 -4.80
CA ARG A 13 -2.65 14.14 -3.87
C ARG A 13 -3.42 12.85 -4.18
N PRO A 14 -2.79 11.68 -3.98
CA PRO A 14 -3.49 10.41 -4.05
C PRO A 14 -4.56 10.32 -2.97
N LYS A 15 -5.59 9.50 -3.22
CA LYS A 15 -6.57 9.14 -2.21
C LYS A 15 -6.16 7.81 -1.60
N ALA A 16 -6.28 7.69 -0.29
CA ALA A 16 -5.96 6.45 0.40
C ALA A 16 -6.89 5.33 -0.10
N VAL A 17 -6.34 4.12 -0.25
CA VAL A 17 -7.06 2.96 -0.76
C VAL A 17 -7.07 1.82 0.25
N THR A 18 -8.13 1.02 0.20
CA THR A 18 -8.21 -0.24 0.92
C THR A 18 -7.98 -1.39 -0.04
N LEU A 19 -7.02 -2.26 0.26
CA LEU A 19 -6.65 -3.39 -0.59
C LEU A 19 -6.34 -4.64 0.23
N ARG A 20 -6.51 -5.79 -0.40
CA ARG A 20 -6.21 -7.10 0.16
C ARG A 20 -5.41 -7.90 -0.86
N THR A 21 -4.29 -8.48 -0.44
CA THR A 21 -3.47 -9.32 -1.33
C THR A 21 -4.17 -10.65 -1.60
N ALA A 22 -3.97 -11.23 -2.78
CA ALA A 22 -4.53 -12.52 -3.18
C ALA A 22 -3.67 -13.15 -4.29
N PRO A 23 -3.76 -14.47 -4.54
CA PRO A 23 -3.09 -15.10 -5.66
C PRO A 23 -3.56 -14.49 -7.00
N HIS A 24 -2.72 -14.56 -8.03
CA HIS A 24 -3.05 -14.06 -9.37
C HIS A 24 -4.41 -14.63 -9.86
N PRO A 25 -5.33 -13.80 -10.38
CA PRO A 25 -5.17 -12.41 -10.84
C PRO A 25 -5.45 -11.32 -9.79
N GLY A 26 -5.54 -11.67 -8.50
CA GLY A 26 -5.71 -10.72 -7.41
C GLY A 26 -4.51 -9.79 -7.18
N PHE A 27 -4.64 -8.89 -6.19
CA PHE A 27 -3.60 -7.92 -5.91
C PHE A 27 -2.33 -8.61 -5.39
N PRO A 28 -1.16 -8.40 -6.03
CA PRO A 28 0.04 -9.14 -5.69
C PRO A 28 0.68 -8.62 -4.40
N THR A 29 1.09 -9.54 -3.52
CA THR A 29 1.84 -9.26 -2.29
C THR A 29 3.14 -8.48 -2.54
N ASP A 30 3.76 -8.63 -3.72
CA ASP A 30 4.97 -7.89 -4.08
C ASP A 30 4.75 -6.39 -4.33
N MET A 31 3.49 -5.95 -4.49
CA MET A 31 3.12 -4.54 -4.64
C MET A 31 2.55 -3.91 -3.36
N GLN A 32 2.36 -4.72 -2.30
CA GLN A 32 1.75 -4.28 -1.05
C GLN A 32 2.55 -3.12 -0.42
N ALA A 33 3.87 -3.26 -0.30
CA ALA A 33 4.71 -2.27 0.37
C ALA A 33 4.73 -0.90 -0.35
N GLN A 34 4.71 -0.92 -1.67
CA GLN A 34 4.67 0.27 -2.52
C GLN A 34 3.36 1.03 -2.32
N PHE A 35 2.24 0.31 -2.20
CA PHE A 35 0.94 0.92 -1.91
C PHE A 35 0.80 1.37 -0.45
N SER A 36 1.46 0.68 0.50
CA SER A 36 1.55 1.19 1.88
C SER A 36 2.21 2.56 1.92
N LEU A 37 3.35 2.73 1.23
CA LEU A 37 4.00 4.03 1.13
C LEU A 37 3.10 5.09 0.46
N LEU A 38 2.39 4.71 -0.60
CA LEU A 38 1.47 5.62 -1.29
C LEU A 38 0.31 6.07 -0.38
N ASN A 39 -0.26 5.14 0.40
CA ASN A 39 -1.31 5.45 1.37
C ASN A 39 -0.83 6.41 2.46
N LEU A 40 0.42 6.29 2.91
CA LEU A 40 0.99 7.18 3.94
C LEU A 40 1.08 8.65 3.50
N VAL A 41 1.12 8.92 2.18
CA VAL A 41 1.16 10.28 1.62
C VAL A 41 -0.16 10.70 0.97
N ALA A 42 -1.18 9.84 1.05
CA ALA A 42 -2.48 10.06 0.45
C ALA A 42 -3.44 10.78 1.40
N ASP A 43 -4.46 11.42 0.83
CA ASP A 43 -5.55 12.00 1.61
C ASP A 43 -6.55 10.90 2.00
N GLY A 44 -6.84 10.81 3.30
CA GLY A 44 -7.78 9.84 3.88
C GLY A 44 -7.11 8.74 4.70
N ALA A 45 -7.90 7.75 5.10
CA ALA A 45 -7.41 6.54 5.75
C ALA A 45 -7.53 5.35 4.79
N GLY A 46 -6.47 4.57 4.68
CA GLY A 46 -6.41 3.36 3.88
C GLY A 46 -6.14 2.15 4.76
N MET A 47 -6.37 0.96 4.23
CA MET A 47 -6.14 -0.29 4.95
C MET A 47 -5.60 -1.35 4.00
N ILE A 48 -4.54 -2.03 4.38
CA ILE A 48 -3.82 -2.99 3.57
C ILE A 48 -3.79 -4.31 4.32
N THR A 49 -4.52 -5.32 3.83
CA THR A 49 -4.54 -6.66 4.41
C THR A 49 -3.69 -7.64 3.59
N GLU A 50 -2.67 -8.22 4.21
CA GLU A 50 -1.80 -9.23 3.62
C GLU A 50 -2.32 -10.64 3.94
N THR A 51 -2.58 -11.47 2.92
CA THR A 51 -3.11 -12.83 3.08
C THR A 51 -2.18 -13.93 2.58
N ILE A 52 -1.06 -13.58 1.94
CA ILE A 52 -0.12 -14.53 1.33
C ILE A 52 1.11 -14.71 2.22
N PHE A 53 1.65 -13.62 2.78
CA PHE A 53 2.84 -13.65 3.64
C PHE A 53 2.62 -12.90 4.94
N GLU A 54 2.29 -13.62 6.01
CA GLU A 54 1.86 -13.04 7.29
C GLU A 54 2.89 -12.10 7.96
N ASN A 55 4.19 -12.17 7.59
CA ASN A 55 5.27 -11.40 8.22
C ASN A 55 5.90 -10.30 7.31
N ARG A 56 5.14 -9.71 6.38
CA ARG A 56 5.71 -8.80 5.36
C ARG A 56 5.77 -7.30 5.76
N PHE A 57 5.36 -6.93 6.97
CA PHE A 57 5.31 -5.52 7.42
C PHE A 57 6.64 -4.95 7.97
N MET A 58 7.79 -5.58 7.71
CA MET A 58 9.10 -5.11 8.21
C MET A 58 9.46 -3.67 7.79
N HIS A 59 8.83 -3.15 6.73
CA HIS A 59 9.04 -1.77 6.24
C HIS A 59 8.27 -0.72 7.05
N ILE A 60 7.19 -1.10 7.74
CA ILE A 60 6.31 -0.16 8.44
C ILE A 60 6.99 0.52 9.64
N PRO A 61 7.75 -0.18 10.51
CA PRO A 61 8.46 0.49 11.62
C PRO A 61 9.42 1.57 11.17
N GLU A 62 10.13 1.36 10.06
CA GLU A 62 11.06 2.36 9.51
C GLU A 62 10.29 3.57 8.94
N LEU A 63 9.12 3.36 8.35
CA LEU A 63 8.25 4.46 7.92
C LEU A 63 7.72 5.27 9.12
N ILE A 64 7.35 4.61 10.21
CA ILE A 64 6.94 5.28 11.46
C ILE A 64 8.10 6.13 12.01
N ARG A 65 9.34 5.64 11.96
CA ARG A 65 10.54 6.43 12.33
C ARG A 65 10.73 7.67 11.45
N MET A 66 10.23 7.65 10.22
CA MET A 66 10.22 8.81 9.31
C MET A 66 9.03 9.76 9.55
N GLY A 67 8.18 9.50 10.55
CA GLY A 67 7.02 10.33 10.90
C GLY A 67 5.70 9.88 10.27
N ALA A 68 5.65 8.67 9.70
CA ALA A 68 4.40 8.11 9.21
C ALA A 68 3.46 7.73 10.36
N HIS A 69 2.16 7.85 10.12
CA HIS A 69 1.11 7.35 11.01
C HIS A 69 0.53 6.06 10.42
N ALA A 70 0.84 4.92 11.04
CA ALA A 70 0.34 3.60 10.67
C ALA A 70 0.21 2.73 11.92
N GLU A 71 -0.76 1.81 11.92
CA GLU A 71 -1.00 0.85 12.99
C GLU A 71 -1.06 -0.55 12.39
N ILE A 72 -0.31 -1.50 12.94
CA ILE A 72 -0.31 -2.88 12.46
C ILE A 72 -1.20 -3.72 13.39
N GLU A 73 -2.28 -4.26 12.83
CA GLU A 73 -3.15 -5.23 13.50
C GLU A 73 -3.07 -6.58 12.78
N SER A 74 -2.36 -7.53 13.39
CA SER A 74 -2.12 -8.87 12.83
C SER A 74 -1.53 -8.82 11.41
N ASN A 75 -2.36 -9.02 10.40
CA ASN A 75 -1.97 -9.03 8.99
C ASN A 75 -2.46 -7.78 8.22
N THR A 76 -2.85 -6.72 8.93
CA THR A 76 -3.40 -5.50 8.36
C THR A 76 -2.63 -4.27 8.85
N VAL A 77 -2.44 -3.28 7.96
CA VAL A 77 -1.82 -1.97 8.25
C VAL A 77 -2.55 -0.81 7.60
#